data_AF-A0A1H3GSI8-F1
#
_entry.id   AF-A0A1H3GSI8-F1
#
_cell.length_a   1.000
_cell.length_b   1.000
_cell.length_c   1.000
_cell.angle_alpha   90.00
_cell.angle_beta   90.00
_cell.angle_gamma   90.00
#
_symmetry.space_group_name_H-M   'P 1'
#
loop_
_entity.id
_entity.type
_entity.pdbx_description
1 polymer ?
#
loop_
_entity_poly.entity_id
_entity_poly.type
_entity_poly.pdbx_seq_one_letter_code
_entity_poly.pdbx_strand_id
1 'polypeptide(L)'
;MSEALADEVKPFGIKVLIVEPGNFRTNLQNGFAVSKPIPAYQDTVGATVRNAAASDGTQAGDPAKAAAAIITALDAEETPLRLPLGNDAVDLLLAHSDRFRADVATWEKVSRGTDFD
;
A
#
# COMPACT_ATOMS: atom_id res chain seq x y z
N MET A 1 -6.51 0.05 -11.76
CA MET A 1 -6.78 -1.19 -12.53
C MET A 1 -7.67 -2.14 -11.73
N SER A 2 -7.20 -2.69 -10.61
CA SER A 2 -7.95 -3.72 -9.86
C SER A 2 -9.29 -3.25 -9.26
N GLU A 3 -9.39 -1.98 -8.87
CA GLU A 3 -10.62 -1.40 -8.30
C GLU A 3 -11.79 -1.38 -9.29
N ALA A 4 -11.57 -0.85 -10.50
CA ALA A 4 -12.58 -0.89 -11.57
C ALA A 4 -12.92 -2.33 -11.97
N LEU A 5 -11.91 -3.19 -12.10
CA LEU A 5 -12.12 -4.60 -12.43
C LEU A 5 -13.01 -5.29 -11.39
N ALA A 6 -12.83 -5.00 -10.09
CA ALA A 6 -13.61 -5.61 -9.02
C ALA A 6 -15.12 -5.33 -9.21
N ASP A 7 -15.50 -4.10 -9.58
CA ASP A 7 -16.89 -3.74 -9.84
C ASP A 7 -17.44 -4.42 -11.10
N GLU A 8 -16.63 -4.47 -12.17
CA GLU A 8 -17.01 -5.10 -13.44
C GLU A 8 -17.26 -6.60 -13.30
N VAL A 9 -16.46 -7.30 -12.48
CA VAL A 9 -16.53 -8.77 -12.37
C VAL A 9 -17.39 -9.28 -11.22
N LYS A 10 -17.84 -8.39 -10.32
CA LYS A 10 -18.70 -8.73 -9.18
C LYS A 10 -19.95 -9.53 -9.57
N PRO A 11 -20.69 -9.21 -10.67
CA PRO A 11 -21.86 -9.99 -11.07
C PRO A 11 -21.55 -11.44 -11.48
N PHE A 12 -20.29 -11.74 -11.82
CA PHE A 12 -19.86 -13.10 -12.18
C PHE A 12 -19.36 -13.92 -10.98
N GLY A 13 -19.43 -13.37 -9.76
CA GLY A 13 -18.95 -14.03 -8.54
C GLY A 13 -17.42 -14.12 -8.44
N ILE A 14 -16.69 -13.31 -9.21
CA ILE A 14 -15.23 -13.26 -9.17
C ILE A 14 -14.79 -12.31 -8.05
N LYS A 15 -13.92 -12.81 -7.16
CA LYS A 15 -13.32 -12.03 -6.08
C LYS A 15 -12.04 -11.35 -6.55
N VAL A 16 -11.88 -10.07 -6.26
CA VAL A 16 -10.65 -9.30 -6.51
C VAL A 16 -10.12 -8.78 -5.18
N LEU A 17 -8.86 -9.07 -4.88
CA LEU A 17 -8.19 -8.67 -3.65
C LEU A 17 -6.86 -7.98 -3.99
N ILE A 18 -6.68 -6.76 -3.49
CA ILE A 18 -5.43 -6.00 -3.56
C ILE A 18 -4.68 -6.21 -2.25
N VAL A 19 -3.52 -6.86 -2.31
CA VAL A 19 -2.67 -7.08 -1.13
C VAL A 19 -1.65 -5.95 -1.05
N GLU A 20 -1.58 -5.29 0.11
CA GLU A 20 -0.74 -4.11 0.36
C GLU A 20 0.24 -4.41 1.50
N PRO A 21 1.33 -5.16 1.25
CA PRO A 21 2.25 -5.56 2.28
C PRO A 21 3.22 -4.44 2.67
N GLY A 22 3.54 -4.38 3.96
CA GLY A 22 4.68 -3.64 4.48
C GLY A 22 6.00 -4.40 4.31
N ASN A 23 6.90 -4.26 5.28
CA ASN A 23 8.21 -4.91 5.24
C ASN A 23 8.14 -6.38 5.71
N PHE A 24 8.40 -7.31 4.81
CA PHE A 24 8.42 -8.76 5.08
C PHE A 24 9.81 -9.38 4.87
N ARG A 25 10.16 -10.35 5.73
CA ARG A 25 11.40 -11.14 5.59
C ARG A 25 11.29 -12.11 4.41
N THR A 26 11.68 -11.64 3.23
CA THR A 26 11.71 -12.41 1.99
C THR A 26 13.06 -12.20 1.30
N ASN A 27 13.40 -13.07 0.35
CA ASN A 27 14.59 -12.87 -0.48
C ASN A 27 14.41 -11.76 -1.55
N LEU A 28 13.29 -11.02 -1.54
CA LEU A 28 12.96 -10.04 -2.57
C LEU A 28 13.94 -8.88 -2.60
N GLN A 29 14.40 -8.41 -1.43
CA GLN A 29 15.31 -7.27 -1.34
C GLN A 29 16.65 -7.51 -2.04
N ASN A 30 17.08 -8.78 -2.11
CA ASN A 30 18.31 -9.19 -2.77
C ASN A 30 18.22 -9.15 -4.31
N GLY A 31 17.02 -9.01 -4.88
CA GLY A 31 16.80 -8.92 -6.32
C GLY A 31 16.71 -7.49 -6.86
N PHE A 32 16.75 -6.46 -6.01
CA PHE A 32 16.56 -5.09 -6.47
C PHE A 32 17.82 -4.49 -7.08
N ALA A 33 17.65 -3.87 -8.26
CA ALA A 33 18.66 -2.97 -8.80
C ALA A 33 18.62 -1.65 -8.03
N VAL A 34 19.75 -1.25 -7.45
CA VAL A 34 19.89 0.03 -6.76
C VAL A 34 20.58 1.03 -7.68
N SER A 35 19.90 2.14 -7.97
CA SER A 35 20.45 3.23 -8.79
C SER A 35 21.68 3.85 -8.15
N LYS A 36 22.62 4.32 -8.98
CA LYS A 36 23.81 5.04 -8.50
C LYS A 36 23.38 6.30 -7.72
N PRO A 37 23.86 6.50 -6.49
CA PRO A 37 23.53 7.70 -5.71
C PRO A 37 24.00 8.98 -6.38
N ILE A 38 23.19 10.05 -6.26
CA ILE A 38 23.52 11.40 -6.71
C ILE A 38 23.55 12.32 -5.48
N PRO A 39 24.57 13.19 -5.32
CA PRO A 39 24.72 14.05 -4.13
C PRO A 39 23.46 14.86 -3.78
N ALA A 40 22.75 15.37 -4.79
CA ALA A 40 21.54 16.18 -4.60
C ALA A 40 20.37 15.45 -3.92
N TYR A 41 20.37 14.12 -3.86
CA TYR A 41 19.29 13.31 -3.27
C TYR A 41 19.71 12.57 -2.00
N GLN A 42 20.87 12.89 -1.42
CA GLN A 42 21.43 12.15 -0.27
C GLN A 42 20.54 12.19 0.97
N ASP A 43 19.87 13.32 1.21
CA ASP A 43 19.06 13.55 2.40
C ASP A 43 17.62 13.07 2.24
N THR A 44 17.20 12.70 1.02
CA THR A 44 15.85 12.22 0.72
C THR A 44 15.88 10.73 0.33
N VAL A 45 16.12 10.45 -0.94
CA VAL A 45 16.18 9.07 -1.48
C VAL A 45 17.34 8.30 -0.86
N GLY A 46 18.49 8.95 -0.67
CA GLY A 46 19.68 8.34 -0.07
C GLY A 46 19.41 7.81 1.34
N ALA A 47 18.64 8.53 2.15
CA ALA A 47 18.24 8.06 3.48
C ALA A 47 17.35 6.80 3.41
N THR A 48 16.40 6.79 2.48
CA THR A 48 15.50 5.62 2.28
C THR A 48 16.29 4.38 1.86
N VAL A 49 17.21 4.52 0.92
CA VAL A 49 18.07 3.40 0.45
C VAL A 49 18.94 2.87 1.59
N ARG A 50 19.55 3.75 2.41
CA ARG A 50 20.35 3.33 3.56
C ARG A 50 19.51 2.57 4.60
N ASN A 51 18.31 3.06 4.91
CA ASN A 51 17.42 2.42 5.88
C ASN A 51 16.93 1.06 5.39
N ALA A 52 16.60 0.94 4.10
CA ALA A 52 16.22 -0.34 3.51
C ALA A 52 17.36 -1.36 3.62
N ALA A 53 18.58 -0.99 3.20
CA ALA A 53 19.75 -1.86 3.30
C ALA A 53 20.10 -2.24 4.75
N ALA A 54 20.00 -1.31 5.69
CA ALA A 54 20.30 -1.56 7.11
C ALA A 54 19.27 -2.45 7.81
N SER A 55 18.05 -2.56 7.27
CA SER A 55 16.96 -3.35 7.86
C SER A 55 16.82 -4.74 7.24
N ASP A 56 17.69 -5.11 6.28
CA ASP A 56 17.62 -6.43 5.66
C ASP A 56 17.81 -7.57 6.68
N GLY A 57 17.01 -8.62 6.54
CA GLY A 57 16.90 -9.72 7.49
C GLY A 57 16.20 -9.40 8.82
N THR A 58 15.88 -8.13 9.11
CA THR A 58 15.26 -7.71 10.38
C THR A 58 13.79 -7.30 10.25
N GLN A 59 13.22 -7.34 9.05
CA GLN A 59 11.85 -6.91 8.76
C GLN A 59 10.85 -7.60 9.71
N ALA A 60 9.79 -6.94 10.17
CA ALA A 60 8.88 -7.54 11.15
C ALA A 60 7.92 -8.57 10.54
N GLY A 61 7.58 -8.41 9.26
CA GLY A 61 6.59 -9.22 8.57
C GLY A 61 7.04 -10.66 8.33
N ASP A 62 6.14 -11.60 8.64
CA ASP A 62 6.27 -13.04 8.39
C ASP A 62 5.47 -13.43 7.13
N PRO A 63 6.13 -13.87 6.03
CA PRO A 63 5.45 -14.19 4.78
C PRO A 63 4.42 -15.32 4.90
N ALA A 64 4.63 -16.28 5.81
CA ALA A 64 3.69 -17.37 6.03
C ALA A 64 2.38 -16.84 6.65
N LYS A 65 2.49 -15.89 7.58
CA LYS A 65 1.31 -15.22 8.15
C LYS A 65 0.61 -14.32 7.14
N ALA A 66 1.35 -13.66 6.25
CA ALA A 66 0.76 -12.92 5.15
C ALA A 66 -0.08 -13.82 4.23
N ALA A 67 0.47 -14.99 3.84
CA ALA A 67 -0.26 -15.97 3.03
C ALA A 67 -1.53 -16.45 3.74
N ALA A 68 -1.46 -16.77 5.04
CA ALA A 68 -2.62 -17.16 5.82
C ALA A 68 -3.69 -16.05 5.87
N ALA A 69 -3.29 -14.79 6.03
CA ALA A 69 -4.22 -13.65 6.05
C ALA A 69 -4.92 -13.45 4.69
N ILE A 70 -4.20 -13.67 3.58
CA ILE A 70 -4.79 -13.62 2.22
C ILE A 70 -5.87 -14.69 2.07
N ILE A 71 -5.59 -15.93 2.50
CA ILE A 71 -6.58 -17.03 2.47
C ILE A 71 -7.80 -16.67 3.31
N THR A 72 -7.59 -16.19 4.54
CA THR A 72 -8.69 -15.73 5.41
C THR A 72 -9.56 -14.67 4.74
N ALA A 73 -8.97 -13.70 4.02
CA ALA A 73 -9.74 -12.67 3.32
C ALA A 73 -10.55 -13.23 2.14
N LEU A 74 -10.02 -14.25 1.44
CA LEU A 74 -10.70 -14.91 0.34
C LEU A 74 -11.82 -15.86 0.82
N ASP A 75 -11.69 -16.43 2.02
CA ASP A 75 -12.70 -17.28 2.65
C ASP A 75 -13.82 -16.50 3.35
N ALA A 76 -13.64 -15.20 3.58
CA ALA A 76 -14.68 -14.33 4.13
C ALA A 76 -15.91 -14.26 3.21
N GLU A 77 -17.10 -14.11 3.82
CA GLU A 77 -18.36 -13.90 3.11
C GLU A 77 -18.27 -12.66 2.21
N GLU A 78 -17.83 -11.55 2.79
CA GLU A 78 -17.49 -10.31 2.08
C GLU A 78 -15.96 -10.16 2.01
N THR A 79 -15.38 -10.49 0.87
CA THR A 79 -13.94 -10.32 0.64
C THR A 79 -13.61 -8.83 0.49
N PRO A 80 -12.66 -8.28 1.28
CA PRO A 80 -12.29 -6.88 1.17
C PRO A 80 -11.57 -6.61 -0.17
N LEU A 81 -11.73 -5.40 -0.71
CA LEU A 81 -10.99 -4.99 -1.91
C LEU A 81 -9.49 -4.81 -1.61
N ARG A 82 -9.14 -4.30 -0.42
CA ARG A 82 -7.76 -4.00 -0.01
C ARG A 82 -7.44 -4.69 1.32
N LEU A 83 -6.26 -5.30 1.41
CA LEU A 83 -5.75 -5.97 2.60
C LEU A 83 -4.33 -5.47 2.91
N PRO A 84 -4.20 -4.47 3.80
CA PRO A 84 -2.93 -4.05 4.34
C PRO A 84 -2.36 -5.15 5.25
N LEU A 85 -1.08 -5.49 5.05
CA LEU A 85 -0.41 -6.53 5.84
C LEU A 85 0.82 -5.97 6.54
N GLY A 86 0.83 -6.02 7.87
CA GLY A 86 1.89 -5.45 8.71
C GLY A 86 1.49 -4.11 9.33
N ASN A 87 2.01 -3.83 10.52
CA ASN A 87 1.69 -2.60 11.26
C ASN A 87 2.10 -1.35 10.48
N ASP A 88 3.28 -1.39 9.85
CA ASP A 88 3.79 -0.31 9.02
C ASP A 88 2.87 0.00 7.83
N ALA A 89 2.35 -1.02 7.15
CA ALA A 89 1.36 -0.83 6.08
C ALA A 89 0.07 -0.18 6.62
N VAL A 90 -0.47 -0.70 7.73
CA VAL A 90 -1.69 -0.15 8.35
C VAL A 90 -1.49 1.31 8.74
N ASP A 91 -0.42 1.62 9.47
CA ASP A 91 -0.13 2.98 9.96
C ASP A 91 0.04 3.96 8.79
N LEU A 92 0.77 3.57 7.74
CA LEU A 92 0.97 4.40 6.55
C LEU A 92 -0.32 4.69 5.80
N LEU A 93 -1.18 3.68 5.61
CA LEU A 93 -2.43 3.83 4.89
C LEU A 93 -3.44 4.67 5.67
N LEU A 94 -3.54 4.48 6.99
CA LEU A 94 -4.40 5.31 7.84
C LEU A 94 -3.93 6.76 7.82
N ALA A 95 -2.63 7.00 8.06
CA ALA A 95 -2.08 8.35 8.05
C ALA A 95 -2.23 9.04 6.68
N HIS A 96 -2.11 8.31 5.57
CA HIS A 96 -2.35 8.85 4.23
C HIS A 96 -3.84 9.20 4.03
N SER A 97 -4.75 8.31 4.43
CA SER A 97 -6.19 8.51 4.31
C SER A 97 -6.65 9.75 5.09
N ASP A 98 -6.11 9.94 6.31
CA ASP A 98 -6.43 11.10 7.14
C ASP A 98 -5.95 12.40 6.49
N ARG A 99 -4.73 12.42 5.94
CA ARG A 99 -4.21 13.60 5.21
C ARG A 99 -5.04 13.91 3.98
N PHE A 100 -5.34 12.89 3.16
CA PHE A 100 -6.18 13.05 1.97
C PHE A 100 -7.54 13.64 2.32
N ARG A 101 -8.19 13.11 3.37
CA ARG A 101 -9.47 13.62 3.85
C ARG A 101 -9.37 15.08 4.29
N ALA A 102 -8.30 15.46 4.99
CA ALA A 102 -8.06 16.83 5.42
C ALA A 102 -7.87 17.79 4.23
N ASP A 103 -7.14 17.37 3.19
CA ASP A 103 -6.93 18.16 1.98
C ASP A 103 -8.26 18.36 1.24
N VAL A 104 -9.05 17.31 1.06
CA VAL A 104 -10.38 17.40 0.43
C VAL A 104 -11.29 18.34 1.20
N ALA A 105 -11.36 18.22 2.52
CA ALA A 105 -12.18 19.10 3.36
C ALA A 105 -11.74 20.57 3.25
N THR A 106 -10.42 20.82 3.19
CA THR A 106 -9.85 22.17 3.04
C THR A 106 -10.28 22.82 1.72
N TRP A 107 -10.32 22.06 0.64
CA TRP A 107 -10.60 22.56 -0.70
C TRP A 107 -12.05 22.33 -1.16
N GLU A 108 -12.92 21.75 -0.33
CA GLU A 108 -14.25 21.29 -0.70
C GLU A 108 -15.10 22.39 -1.35
N LYS A 109 -15.11 23.59 -0.79
CA LYS A 109 -15.89 24.72 -1.34
C LYS A 109 -15.43 25.09 -2.75
N VAL A 110 -14.12 25.14 -2.99
CA VAL A 110 -13.56 25.47 -4.30
C VAL A 110 -13.90 24.36 -5.29
N SER A 111 -13.70 23.10 -4.89
CA SER A 111 -13.99 21.93 -5.74
C SER A 111 -15.46 21.87 -6.15
N ARG A 112 -16.39 22.10 -5.21
CA ARG A 112 -17.84 22.11 -5.49
C ARG A 112 -18.30 23.33 -6.29
N GLY A 113 -17.51 24.40 -6.34
CA GLY A 113 -17.84 25.62 -7.09
C GLY A 113 -17.56 25.54 -8.59
N THR A 114 -17.35 24.34 -9.14
CA THR A 114 -17.00 24.12 -10.56
C THR A 114 -18.16 23.61 -11.42
N ASP A 115 -19.35 23.47 -10.82
CA ASP A 115 -20.57 23.12 -11.54
C ASP A 115 -20.97 24.24 -12.52
N PHE A 116 -21.71 23.89 -13.58
CA PHE A 116 -22.31 24.88 -14.48
C PHE A 116 -23.36 25.72 -13.74
N ASP A 117 -23.45 27.01 -14.08
CA ASP A 117 -24.49 27.94 -13.59
C ASP A 117 -25.92 27.52 -14.01
#